data_AF-A0A4P5VNW2-F1
#
_entry.id   AF-A0A4P5VNW2-F1
#
_cell.length_a   1.000
_cell.length_b   1.000
_cell.length_c   1.000
_cell.angle_alpha   90.00
_cell.angle_beta   90.00
_cell.angle_gamma   90.00
#
_symmetry.space_group_name_H-M   'P 1'
#
loop_
_entity.id
_entity.type
_entity.pdbx_description
1 polymer ?
#
loop_
_entity_poly.entity_id
_entity_poly.type
_entity_poly.pdbx_seq_one_letter_code
_entity_poly.pdbx_strand_id
1 'polypeptide(L)'
;MDQGNLLQMLLLRGLGTTSLVGDRLRNVSQDWVMSGRLDPAQASALVDDVLKALRGETPEVEQQAERQLERNRDQLLQDLGLARQREVDELRGRIDRLEQTLRQRQANGDRLD
;
A
#
# COMPACT_ATOMS: atom_id res chain seq x y z
N MET A 1 -23.02 -9.81 -2.23
CA MET A 1 -22.03 -8.81 -1.77
C MET A 1 -21.05 -9.55 -0.88
N ASP A 2 -19.80 -9.62 -1.31
CA ASP A 2 -18.74 -10.42 -0.68
C ASP A 2 -18.31 -9.81 0.66
N GLN A 3 -18.33 -10.59 1.73
CA GLN A 3 -17.91 -10.14 3.07
C GLN A 3 -16.41 -9.77 3.12
N GLY A 4 -15.61 -10.32 2.20
CA GLY A 4 -14.20 -9.94 2.00
C GLY A 4 -14.04 -8.47 1.61
N ASN A 5 -15.04 -7.87 0.96
CA ASN A 5 -14.98 -6.49 0.49
C ASN A 5 -15.13 -5.49 1.66
N LEU A 6 -15.87 -5.84 2.72
CA LEU A 6 -16.10 -4.92 3.84
C LEU A 6 -14.84 -4.73 4.70
N LEU A 7 -14.13 -5.82 5.00
CA LEU A 7 -12.86 -5.77 5.76
C LEU A 7 -11.77 -5.04 4.97
N GLN A 8 -11.68 -5.30 3.67
CA GLN A 8 -10.72 -4.66 2.78
C GLN A 8 -11.01 -3.16 2.63
N MET A 9 -12.28 -2.78 2.57
CA MET A 9 -12.73 -1.39 2.48
C MET A 9 -12.58 -0.63 3.81
N LEU A 10 -12.74 -1.29 4.96
CA LEU A 10 -12.46 -0.71 6.28
C LEU A 10 -10.96 -0.50 6.51
N LEU A 11 -10.12 -1.46 6.07
CA LEU A 11 -8.66 -1.34 6.07
C LEU A 11 -8.17 -0.19 5.17
N LEU A 12 -8.70 -0.07 3.95
CA LEU A 12 -8.33 0.99 3.00
C LEU A 12 -8.81 2.39 3.41
N ARG A 13 -9.87 2.48 4.21
CA ARG A 13 -10.48 3.75 4.62
C ARG A 13 -9.84 4.37 5.86
N GLY A 14 -9.01 3.63 6.61
CA GLY A 14 -8.37 4.12 7.83
C GLY A 14 -9.35 4.53 8.94
N LEU A 15 -10.64 4.22 8.78
CA LEU A 15 -11.67 4.52 9.76
C LEU A 15 -11.70 3.38 10.77
N GLY A 16 -11.10 3.67 11.92
CA GLY A 16 -10.92 2.75 13.04
C GLY A 16 -12.21 2.04 13.43
N THR A 17 -12.16 0.71 13.36
CA THR A 17 -12.89 -0.16 14.28
C THR A 17 -11.95 -1.27 14.71
N THR A 18 -10.91 -0.91 15.47
CA THR A 18 -10.01 -1.89 16.12
C THR A 18 -10.79 -2.95 16.91
N SER A 19 -12.01 -2.63 17.39
CA SER A 19 -12.94 -3.58 18.00
C SER A 19 -13.45 -4.64 17.01
N LEU A 20 -13.87 -4.27 15.80
CA LEU A 20 -14.48 -5.20 14.84
C LEU A 20 -13.46 -6.21 14.30
N VAL A 21 -12.21 -5.77 14.14
CA VAL A 21 -11.08 -6.63 13.76
C VAL A 21 -10.74 -7.60 14.89
N GLY A 22 -10.76 -7.14 16.15
CA GLY A 22 -10.50 -7.99 17.32
C GLY A 22 -11.52 -9.11 17.49
N ASP A 23 -12.80 -8.80 17.35
CA ASP A 23 -13.87 -9.80 17.49
C ASP A 23 -13.81 -10.84 16.36
N ARG A 24 -13.52 -10.42 15.12
CA ARG A 24 -13.39 -11.35 13.99
C ARG A 24 -12.18 -12.26 14.14
N LEU A 25 -11.05 -11.72 14.61
CA LEU A 25 -9.84 -12.50 14.83
C LEU A 25 -10.04 -13.57 15.90
N ARG A 26 -10.70 -13.23 17.02
CA ARG A 26 -11.05 -14.19 18.07
C ARG A 26 -11.90 -15.34 17.51
N ASN A 27 -12.93 -15.03 16.72
CA ASN A 27 -13.78 -16.06 16.11
C ASN A 27 -13.00 -17.02 15.21
N VAL A 28 -12.16 -16.51 14.32
CA VAL A 28 -11.35 -17.35 13.40
C VAL A 28 -10.33 -18.20 14.18
N SER A 29 -9.67 -17.62 15.19
CA SER A 29 -8.75 -18.38 16.03
C SER A 29 -9.45 -19.51 16.79
N GLN A 30 -10.69 -19.29 17.24
CA GLN A 30 -11.48 -20.29 17.94
C GLN A 30 -11.92 -21.41 16.99
N ASP A 31 -12.29 -21.11 15.75
CA ASP A 31 -12.57 -22.11 14.71
C ASP A 31 -11.34 -22.99 14.43
N TRP A 32 -10.14 -22.42 14.46
CA TRP A 32 -8.90 -23.17 14.29
C TRP A 32 -8.57 -24.07 15.49
N VAL A 33 -8.92 -23.64 16.71
CA VAL A 33 -8.83 -24.48 17.91
C VAL A 33 -9.82 -25.64 17.84
N MET A 34 -11.08 -25.35 17.51
CA MET A 34 -12.14 -26.38 17.41
C MET A 34 -11.86 -27.40 16.31
N SER A 35 -11.20 -26.99 15.22
CA SER A 35 -10.77 -27.89 14.15
C SER A 35 -9.45 -28.62 14.43
N GLY A 36 -8.84 -28.41 15.60
CA GLY A 36 -7.57 -29.04 16.00
C GLY A 36 -6.35 -28.53 15.23
N ARG A 37 -6.48 -27.44 14.48
CA ARG A 37 -5.39 -26.81 13.70
C ARG A 37 -4.49 -25.93 14.58
N LEU A 38 -4.99 -25.51 15.74
CA LEU A 38 -4.29 -24.64 16.66
C LEU A 38 -4.57 -25.07 18.10
N ASP A 39 -3.56 -25.01 18.97
CA ASP A 39 -3.76 -25.22 20.41
C ASP A 39 -4.37 -23.95 21.06
N PRO A 40 -5.24 -24.07 22.09
CA PRO A 40 -5.84 -22.92 22.77
C PRO A 40 -4.83 -21.86 23.26
N ALA A 41 -3.65 -22.27 23.74
CA ALA A 41 -2.63 -21.33 24.22
C ALA A 41 -2.03 -20.52 23.06
N GLN A 42 -1.82 -21.17 21.90
CA GLN A 42 -1.31 -20.52 20.69
C GLN A 42 -2.33 -19.57 20.07
N ALA A 43 -3.62 -19.91 20.15
CA ALA A 43 -4.71 -19.04 19.70
C ALA A 43 -4.77 -17.73 20.49
N SER A 44 -4.68 -17.82 21.83
CA SER A 44 -4.70 -16.63 22.69
C SER A 44 -3.49 -15.72 22.42
N ALA A 45 -2.29 -16.30 22.30
CA ALA A 45 -1.07 -15.55 22.01
C ALA A 45 -1.16 -14.83 20.66
N LEU A 46 -1.62 -15.51 19.61
CA LEU A 46 -1.79 -14.91 18.27
C LEU A 46 -2.79 -13.75 18.29
N VAL A 47 -3.93 -13.90 18.98
CA VAL A 47 -4.91 -12.83 19.12
C VAL A 47 -4.30 -11.63 19.84
N ASP A 48 -3.58 -11.87 20.93
CA ASP A 48 -2.96 -10.82 21.73
C ASP A 48 -1.87 -10.07 20.95
N ASP A 49 -1.04 -10.77 20.18
CA ASP A 49 0.03 -10.17 19.38
C ASP A 49 -0.51 -9.29 18.25
N VAL A 50 -1.55 -9.75 17.55
CA VAL A 50 -2.20 -8.95 16.50
C VAL A 50 -2.92 -7.74 17.09
N LEU A 51 -3.56 -7.88 18.25
CA LEU A 51 -4.19 -6.74 18.93
C LEU A 51 -3.16 -5.72 19.42
N LYS A 52 -2.02 -6.16 19.94
CA LYS A 52 -0.90 -5.28 20.29
C LYS A 52 -0.36 -4.54 19.07
N ALA A 53 -0.20 -5.22 17.94
CA ALA A 53 0.22 -4.60 16.67
C ALA A 53 -0.78 -3.56 16.17
N LEU A 54 -2.09 -3.85 16.24
CA LEU A 54 -3.14 -2.90 15.88
C LEU A 54 -3.23 -1.69 16.81
N ARG A 55 -2.73 -1.80 18.04
CA ARG A 55 -2.63 -0.70 19.01
C ARG A 55 -1.34 0.11 18.88
N GLY A 56 -0.43 -0.28 17.98
CA GLY A 56 0.90 0.34 17.86
C GLY A 56 1.84 0.00 19.03
N GLU A 57 1.55 -1.06 19.79
CA GLU A 57 2.36 -1.47 20.94
C GLU A 57 3.60 -2.30 20.52
N THR A 58 3.79 -2.56 19.22
CA THR A 58 4.94 -3.29 18.66
C THR A 58 5.73 -2.40 17.68
N PRO A 59 6.64 -1.55 18.18
CA PRO A 59 7.42 -0.64 17.34
C PRO A 59 8.33 -1.37 16.33
N GLU A 60 8.72 -2.62 16.61
CA GLU A 60 9.51 -3.44 15.68
C GLU A 60 8.72 -3.84 14.42
N VAL A 61 7.42 -4.11 14.58
CA VAL A 61 6.51 -4.47 13.48
C VAL A 61 6.25 -3.24 12.61
N GLU A 62 6.05 -2.07 13.21
CA GLU A 62 5.93 -0.81 12.49
C GLU A 62 7.20 -0.51 11.68
N GLN A 63 8.37 -0.58 12.30
CA GLN A 63 9.65 -0.35 11.60
C GLN A 63 9.88 -1.37 10.48
N GLN A 64 9.46 -2.63 10.64
CA GLN A 64 9.56 -3.62 9.58
C GLN A 64 8.58 -3.33 8.44
N ALA A 65 7.35 -2.95 8.76
CA ALA A 65 6.32 -2.58 7.80
C ALA A 65 6.70 -1.32 7.01
N GLU A 66 7.21 -0.28 7.68
CA GLU A 66 7.75 0.93 7.04
C GLU A 66 8.85 0.59 6.04
N ARG A 67 9.85 -0.19 6.47
CA ARG A 67 10.92 -0.65 5.57
C ARG A 67 10.40 -1.47 4.40
N GLN A 68 9.36 -2.28 4.59
CA GLN A 68 8.73 -3.06 3.53
C GLN A 68 7.97 -2.17 2.53
N LEU A 69 7.24 -1.17 3.04
CA LEU A 69 6.51 -0.18 2.26
C LEU A 69 7.46 0.70 1.45
N GLU A 70 8.56 1.15 2.03
CA GLU A 70 9.60 1.90 1.33
C GLU A 70 10.21 1.09 0.19
N ARG A 71 10.53 -0.20 0.43
CA ARG A 71 11.08 -1.09 -0.60
C ARG A 71 10.12 -1.34 -1.77
N ASN A 72 8.82 -1.43 -1.48
CA ASN A 72 7.80 -1.78 -2.47
C ASN A 72 7.00 -0.58 -2.97
N ARG A 73 7.40 0.65 -2.62
CA ARG A 73 6.66 1.87 -2.96
C ARG A 73 6.36 1.98 -4.45
N ASP A 74 7.34 1.69 -5.31
CA ASP A 74 7.17 1.79 -6.77
C ASP A 74 6.08 0.85 -7.29
N GLN A 75 6.02 -0.38 -6.75
CA GLN A 75 5.00 -1.38 -7.07
C GLN A 75 3.63 -0.93 -6.57
N LEU A 76 3.58 -0.39 -5.34
CA LEU A 76 2.36 0.07 -4.70
C LEU A 76 1.75 1.26 -5.44
N LEU A 77 2.57 2.21 -5.90
CA LEU A 77 2.12 3.31 -6.76
C LEU A 77 1.57 2.80 -8.09
N GLN A 78 2.22 1.81 -8.69
CA GLN A 78 1.76 1.19 -9.94
C GLN A 78 0.42 0.46 -9.75
N ASP A 79 0.26 -0.30 -8.68
CA ASP A 79 -0.97 -1.04 -8.37
C ASP A 79 -2.15 -0.09 -8.07
N LEU A 80 -1.86 1.10 -7.54
CA LEU A 80 -2.82 2.19 -7.34
C LEU A 80 -3.10 3.00 -8.63
N GLY A 81 -2.44 2.69 -9.74
CA GLY A 81 -2.58 3.42 -11.00
C GLY A 81 -1.97 4.83 -10.97
N LEU A 82 -1.09 5.11 -10.01
CA LEU A 82 -0.40 6.39 -9.88
C LEU A 82 0.89 6.39 -10.71
N ALA A 83 1.14 7.47 -11.43
CA ALA A 83 2.35 7.63 -12.22
C ALA A 83 3.59 7.68 -11.32
N ARG A 84 4.63 6.92 -11.68
CA ARG A 84 5.91 6.91 -10.93
C ARG A 84 6.70 8.18 -11.26
N GLN A 85 7.52 8.63 -10.31
CA GLN A 85 8.36 9.82 -10.50
C GLN A 85 9.26 9.71 -11.74
N ARG A 86 9.84 8.52 -11.99
CA ARG A 86 10.66 8.26 -13.17
C ARG A 86 9.90 8.45 -14.49
N GLU A 87 8.64 8.02 -14.53
CA GLU A 87 7.79 8.16 -15.72
C GLU A 87 7.46 9.65 -15.96
N VAL A 88 7.20 10.40 -14.89
CA VAL A 88 7.01 11.86 -14.96
C VAL A 88 8.28 12.56 -15.44
N ASP A 89 9.45 12.17 -14.95
CA ASP A 89 10.72 12.76 -15.34
C ASP A 89 11.09 12.43 -16.80
N GLU A 90 10.78 11.22 -17.26
CA GLU A 90 10.94 10.86 -18.67
C GLU A 90 10.03 11.71 -19.58
N LEU A 91 8.76 11.89 -19.20
CA LEU A 91 7.83 12.73 -19.94
C LEU A 91 8.29 14.19 -19.99
N ARG A 92 8.79 14.74 -18.87
CA ARG A 92 9.39 16.08 -18.83
C ARG A 92 10.56 16.21 -19.81
N GLY A 93 11.51 15.26 -19.76
CA GLY A 93 12.65 15.29 -20.70
C GLY A 93 12.23 15.12 -22.16
N ARG A 94 11.16 14.38 -22.46
CA ARG A 94 10.58 14.28 -23.81
C ARG A 94 9.98 15.62 -24.26
N ILE A 95 9.28 16.33 -23.36
CA ILE A 95 8.73 17.67 -23.62
C ILE A 95 9.86 18.66 -23.92
N ASP A 96 10.91 18.68 -23.10
CA ASP A 96 12.04 19.61 -23.28
C ASP A 96 12.69 19.45 -24.66
N ARG A 97 12.87 18.21 -25.12
CA ARG A 97 13.43 17.91 -26.46
C ARG A 97 12.49 18.34 -27.59
N LEU A 98 11.18 18.17 -27.42
CA LEU A 98 10.19 18.63 -28.40
C LEU A 98 10.19 20.15 -28.50
N GLU A 99 10.21 20.85 -27.38
CA GLU A 99 10.31 22.32 -27.35
C GLU A 99 11.60 22.82 -28.01
N GLN A 100 12.73 22.18 -27.73
CA GLN A 100 14.01 22.55 -28.35
C GLN A 100 13.98 22.34 -29.87
N THR A 101 13.36 21.25 -30.34
CA THR A 101 13.19 20.97 -31.77
C THR A 101 12.31 22.03 -32.43
N LEU A 102 11.23 22.46 -31.78
CA LEU A 102 10.35 23.52 -32.28
C LEU A 102 11.07 24.87 -32.37
N ARG A 103 11.81 25.25 -31.32
CA ARG A 103 12.62 26.48 -31.30
C ARG A 103 13.66 26.50 -32.43
N GLN A 104 14.34 25.38 -32.69
CA GLN A 104 15.31 25.28 -33.79
C GLN A 104 14.66 25.41 -35.17
N ARG A 105 13.48 24.80 -35.37
CA ARG A 105 12.74 24.92 -36.63
C ARG A 105 12.29 26.35 -36.89
N GLN A 106 11.77 27.02 -35.88
CA GLN A 106 11.37 28.44 -35.97
C GLN A 106 12.58 29.32 -36.30
N ALA A 107 13.69 29.16 -35.58
CA ALA A 107 14.91 29.93 -35.82
C ALA A 107 15.53 29.69 -37.21
N ASN A 108 15.34 28.51 -37.80
CA ASN A 108 15.78 28.22 -39.16
C ASN A 108 14.81 28.76 -40.23
N GLY A 109 13.51 28.84 -39.93
CA GLY A 109 12.51 29.47 -40.80
C GLY A 109 12.72 30.98 -40.93
N ASP A 110 12.95 31.67 -39.82
CA ASP A 110 13.21 33.13 -39.77
C ASP A 110 14.53 33.56 -40.46
N ARG A 111 15.41 32.61 -40.80
CA ARG A 111 16.68 32.90 -41.50
C ARG A 111 16.58 32.77 -43.03
N LEU A 112 15.43 32.31 -43.53
CA LEU A 112 15.19 32.07 -44.96
C LEU A 112 14.20 33.08 -45.57
N ASP A 113 13.63 33.98 -44.77
CA ASP A 113 12.92 35.21 -45.16
C ASP A 113 13.84 36.45 -45.00
#